data_AF-A0A848IWA0-F1
#
_entry.id   AF-A0A848IWA0-F1
#
_cell.length_a   1.000
_cell.length_b   1.000
_cell.length_c   1.000
_cell.angle_alpha   90.00
_cell.angle_beta   90.00
_cell.angle_gamma   90.00
#
_symmetry.space_group_name_H-M   'P 1'
#
loop_
_entity.id
_entity.type
_entity.pdbx_description
1 polymer ?
#
loop_
_entity_poly.entity_id
_entity_poly.type
_entity_poly.pdbx_seq_one_letter_code
_entity_poly.pdbx_strand_id
1 'polypeptide(L)'
;MSEHITHIAVFEDTTRFINQMNVSKDFQLAVKKAPDAGLISSGARGNHLFAIPIIEEAKSRKDNLSEDDFKKLAAAIGWLSHRAIDLQVKPNYLKSAEIKNPHFSTYEHQIYCDAVTFDEVYDSGSRPSISSNVAFSKATLEKDMQSHPGTKLLYQPLLEEILCRQTQHEMLAIRAFNRTSASIDDWLDDFPENYQKLSENLEVYIEAYQNPDPEKTKRYIKDWNFYNEKDELIQFVRDIQLSGKTKIDLDKAVKLAEEQSHYAQGLSRSYRFISAANEFYNDKIDKNEVYDRVEIFNESHRI
;
A
#
# COMPACT_ATOMS: atom_id res chain seq x y z
N MET A 1 9.42 1.80 -6.44
CA MET A 1 8.35 1.72 -5.45
C MET A 1 8.44 0.47 -4.57
N SER A 2 9.32 0.48 -3.58
CA SER A 2 9.43 -0.58 -2.59
C SER A 2 8.27 -0.45 -1.58
N GLU A 3 7.68 -1.59 -1.19
CA GLU A 3 6.42 -1.80 -0.44
C GLU A 3 5.10 -1.77 -1.21
N HIS A 4 5.08 -1.85 -2.55
CA HIS A 4 3.80 -1.74 -3.27
C HIS A 4 2.78 -2.79 -2.82
N ILE A 5 3.19 -4.05 -2.67
CA ILE A 5 2.32 -5.18 -2.32
C ILE A 5 1.79 -5.04 -0.89
N THR A 6 2.64 -4.62 0.05
CA THR A 6 2.26 -4.42 1.44
C THR A 6 1.20 -3.33 1.59
N HIS A 7 1.37 -2.21 0.89
CA HIS A 7 0.42 -1.10 0.99
C HIS A 7 -0.96 -1.41 0.41
N ILE A 8 -0.99 -2.05 -0.76
CA ILE A 8 -2.27 -2.47 -1.36
C ILE A 8 -2.95 -3.51 -0.47
N ALA A 9 -2.20 -4.46 0.11
CA ALA A 9 -2.75 -5.50 0.97
C ALA A 9 -3.40 -4.91 2.22
N VAL A 10 -2.73 -3.94 2.87
CA VAL A 10 -3.29 -3.19 4.01
C VAL A 10 -4.56 -2.47 3.62
N PHE A 11 -4.60 -1.77 2.47
CA PHE A 11 -5.83 -1.11 2.00
C PHE A 11 -6.97 -2.09 1.75
N GLU A 12 -6.69 -3.23 1.13
CA GLU A 12 -7.72 -4.24 0.88
C GLU A 12 -8.26 -4.84 2.18
N ASP A 13 -7.38 -5.10 3.14
CA ASP A 13 -7.76 -5.59 4.47
C ASP A 13 -8.56 -4.55 5.26
N THR A 14 -8.19 -3.28 5.13
CA THR A 14 -8.99 -2.16 5.63
C THR A 14 -10.38 -2.13 5.01
N THR A 15 -10.48 -2.36 3.70
CA THR A 15 -11.79 -2.46 3.01
C THR A 15 -12.63 -3.63 3.56
N ARG A 16 -11.99 -4.76 3.90
CA ARG A 16 -12.68 -5.92 4.47
C ARG A 16 -13.32 -5.61 5.83
N PHE A 17 -12.64 -4.89 6.72
CA PHE A 17 -13.22 -4.52 8.01
C PHE A 17 -14.09 -3.25 7.96
N ILE A 18 -13.92 -2.31 7.01
CA ILE A 18 -14.83 -1.15 6.82
C ILE A 18 -16.30 -1.58 6.71
N ASN A 19 -16.54 -2.70 6.03
CA ASN A 19 -17.89 -3.26 5.88
C ASN A 19 -18.47 -3.82 7.18
N GLN A 20 -17.64 -4.00 8.21
CA GLN A 20 -18.01 -4.47 9.55
C GLN A 20 -17.94 -3.36 10.60
N MET A 21 -17.28 -2.24 10.30
CA MET A 21 -17.23 -1.06 11.16
C MET A 21 -18.57 -0.32 11.20
N ASN A 22 -18.81 0.37 12.31
CA ASN A 22 -19.90 1.33 12.44
C ASN A 22 -19.54 2.70 11.82
N VAL A 23 -19.31 2.71 10.50
CA VAL A 23 -19.03 3.91 9.70
C VAL A 23 -20.23 4.31 8.84
N SER A 24 -20.19 5.50 8.25
CA SER A 24 -21.21 5.96 7.32
C SER A 24 -21.34 5.02 6.13
N LYS A 25 -22.57 4.92 5.59
CA LYS A 25 -22.82 4.14 4.37
C LYS A 25 -22.00 4.65 3.19
N ASP A 26 -21.64 5.93 3.18
CA ASP A 26 -20.87 6.52 2.08
C ASP A 26 -19.45 5.96 2.02
N PHE A 27 -18.81 5.72 3.17
CA PHE A 27 -17.50 5.08 3.24
C PHE A 27 -17.57 3.62 2.75
N GLN A 28 -18.59 2.87 3.20
CA GLN A 28 -18.81 1.49 2.74
C GLN A 28 -19.10 1.44 1.23
N LEU A 29 -19.91 2.36 0.71
CA LEU A 29 -20.23 2.46 -0.71
C LEU A 29 -19.01 2.90 -1.53
N ALA A 30 -18.17 3.80 -1.03
CA ALA A 30 -16.97 4.25 -1.72
C ALA A 30 -16.02 3.09 -2.03
N VAL A 31 -15.63 2.32 -1.01
CA VAL A 31 -14.71 1.18 -1.19
C VAL A 31 -15.32 0.04 -2.00
N LYS A 32 -16.66 -0.08 -2.02
CA LYS A 32 -17.36 -1.07 -2.84
C LYS A 32 -17.52 -0.66 -4.31
N LYS A 33 -17.82 0.61 -4.57
CA LYS A 33 -18.07 1.14 -5.93
C LYS A 33 -16.80 1.50 -6.67
N ALA A 34 -15.76 1.92 -5.95
CA ALA A 34 -14.52 2.41 -6.54
C ALA A 34 -13.26 1.84 -5.85
N PRO A 35 -13.15 0.50 -5.68
CA PRO A 35 -11.99 -0.12 -5.04
C PRO A 35 -10.66 0.25 -5.72
N ASP A 36 -10.68 0.39 -7.06
CA ASP A 36 -9.51 0.74 -7.87
C ASP A 36 -8.91 2.10 -7.51
N ALA A 37 -9.77 3.09 -7.20
CA ALA A 37 -9.30 4.41 -6.80
C ALA A 37 -8.57 4.35 -5.46
N GLY A 38 -9.07 3.54 -4.52
CA GLY A 38 -8.38 3.30 -3.25
C GLY A 38 -7.09 2.50 -3.40
N LEU A 39 -7.07 1.48 -4.27
CA LEU A 39 -5.87 0.69 -4.58
C LEU A 39 -4.76 1.55 -5.17
N ILE A 40 -5.05 2.31 -6.24
CA ILE A 40 -4.09 3.21 -6.88
C ILE A 40 -3.54 4.21 -5.87
N SER A 41 -4.44 4.82 -5.08
CA SER A 41 -4.05 5.76 -4.04
C SER A 41 -3.19 5.11 -2.95
N SER A 42 -3.51 3.89 -2.52
CA SER A 42 -2.72 3.18 -1.52
C SER A 42 -1.30 2.85 -1.99
N GLY A 43 -1.07 2.75 -3.30
CA GLY A 43 0.27 2.61 -3.88
C GLY A 43 1.04 3.92 -4.06
N ALA A 44 0.39 5.08 -3.93
CA ALA A 44 0.95 6.40 -4.23
C ALA A 44 1.46 7.13 -2.97
N ARG A 45 2.70 7.63 -3.03
CA ARG A 45 3.36 8.33 -1.92
C ARG A 45 2.93 9.80 -1.80
N GLY A 46 2.95 10.33 -0.58
CA GLY A 46 2.85 11.78 -0.30
C GLY A 46 1.45 12.41 -0.38
N ASN A 47 0.48 11.70 -0.95
CA ASN A 47 -0.85 12.26 -1.20
C ASN A 47 -1.82 12.19 -0.01
N HIS A 48 -1.40 11.62 1.13
CA HIS A 48 -2.20 11.60 2.37
C HIS A 48 -2.60 13.01 2.83
N LEU A 49 -1.83 14.04 2.47
CA LEU A 49 -2.16 15.45 2.72
C LEU A 49 -3.49 15.89 2.08
N PHE A 50 -3.94 15.21 1.02
CA PHE A 50 -5.20 15.50 0.34
C PHE A 50 -6.38 14.66 0.85
N ALA A 51 -6.16 13.70 1.75
CA ALA A 51 -7.22 12.80 2.22
C ALA A 51 -8.32 13.57 2.99
N ILE A 52 -7.95 14.37 3.99
CA ILE A 52 -8.92 15.15 4.78
C ILE A 52 -9.62 16.24 3.95
N PRO A 53 -8.93 17.04 3.10
CA PRO A 53 -9.60 17.97 2.20
C PRO A 53 -10.64 17.31 1.27
N ILE A 54 -10.34 16.12 0.74
CA ILE A 54 -11.30 15.37 -0.08
C ILE A 54 -12.52 14.93 0.73
N ILE A 55 -12.31 14.43 1.95
CA ILE A 55 -13.40 14.01 2.85
C ILE A 55 -14.27 15.23 3.22
N GLU A 56 -13.67 16.40 3.43
CA GLU A 56 -14.38 17.66 3.67
C GLU A 56 -15.23 18.09 2.47
N GLU A 57 -14.71 17.99 1.24
CA GLU A 57 -15.47 18.27 0.02
C GLU A 57 -16.66 17.32 -0.12
N ALA A 58 -16.46 16.02 0.10
CA ALA A 58 -17.53 15.03 0.08
C ALA A 58 -18.57 15.28 1.19
N LYS A 59 -18.12 15.63 2.40
CA LYS A 59 -18.98 15.99 3.54
C LYS A 59 -19.93 17.14 3.21
N SER A 60 -19.45 18.17 2.49
CA SER A 60 -20.26 19.31 2.06
C SER A 60 -21.40 18.95 1.09
N ARG A 61 -21.33 17.76 0.47
CA ARG A 61 -22.29 17.24 -0.52
C ARG A 61 -22.86 15.88 -0.10
N LYS A 62 -22.87 15.56 1.20
CA LYS A 62 -23.25 14.23 1.72
C LYS A 62 -24.63 13.74 1.24
N ASP A 63 -25.56 14.66 0.98
CA ASP A 63 -26.92 14.31 0.50
C ASP A 63 -27.01 14.07 -1.01
N ASN A 64 -25.95 14.35 -1.79
CA ASN A 64 -25.93 14.24 -3.24
C ASN A 64 -24.53 13.88 -3.79
N LEU A 65 -23.94 12.80 -3.26
CA LEU A 65 -22.65 12.29 -3.74
C LEU A 65 -22.75 11.73 -5.16
N SER A 66 -21.87 12.18 -6.04
CA SER A 66 -21.69 11.65 -7.39
C SER A 66 -20.79 10.39 -7.40
N GLU A 67 -20.69 9.72 -8.55
CA GLU A 67 -19.73 8.62 -8.72
C GLU A 67 -18.28 9.07 -8.55
N ASP A 68 -17.94 10.29 -8.95
CA ASP A 68 -16.61 10.87 -8.76
C ASP A 68 -16.29 11.06 -7.27
N ASP A 69 -17.29 11.44 -6.47
CA ASP A 69 -17.13 11.61 -5.04
C ASP A 69 -16.85 10.27 -4.34
N PHE A 70 -17.50 9.19 -4.77
CA PHE A 70 -17.18 7.85 -4.27
C PHE A 70 -15.75 7.42 -4.65
N LYS A 71 -15.28 7.75 -5.85
CA LYS A 71 -13.88 7.50 -6.25
C LYS A 71 -12.89 8.28 -5.39
N LYS A 72 -13.15 9.57 -5.17
CA LYS A 72 -12.33 10.44 -4.31
C LYS A 72 -12.33 9.97 -2.86
N LEU A 73 -13.48 9.59 -2.31
CA LEU A 73 -13.58 9.01 -0.97
C LEU A 73 -12.79 7.70 -0.85
N ALA A 74 -12.90 6.79 -1.83
CA ALA A 74 -12.12 5.56 -1.85
C ALA A 74 -10.61 5.85 -1.93
N ALA A 75 -10.21 6.83 -2.76
CA ALA A 75 -8.83 7.31 -2.83
C ALA A 75 -8.32 7.86 -1.49
N ALA A 76 -9.13 8.66 -0.78
CA ALA A 76 -8.77 9.17 0.54
C ALA A 76 -8.59 8.05 1.57
N ILE A 77 -9.46 7.03 1.57
CA ILE A 77 -9.32 5.82 2.40
C ILE A 77 -8.03 5.07 2.05
N GLY A 78 -7.71 4.95 0.76
CA GLY A 78 -6.47 4.38 0.25
C GLY A 78 -5.23 5.09 0.81
N TRP A 79 -5.19 6.42 0.74
CA TRP A 79 -4.07 7.21 1.29
C TRP A 79 -3.96 7.16 2.81
N LEU A 80 -5.08 7.13 3.54
CA LEU A 80 -5.06 6.97 4.99
C LEU A 80 -4.54 5.57 5.39
N SER A 81 -4.93 4.53 4.64
CA SER A 81 -4.43 3.16 4.86
C SER A 81 -2.94 3.07 4.56
N HIS A 82 -2.48 3.70 3.46
CA HIS A 82 -1.07 3.82 3.14
C HIS A 82 -0.29 4.50 4.26
N ARG A 83 -0.77 5.67 4.72
CA ARG A 83 -0.14 6.43 5.79
C ARG A 83 -0.05 5.64 7.09
N ALA A 84 -1.09 4.88 7.42
CA ALA A 84 -1.15 4.06 8.62
C ALA A 84 -0.04 3.00 8.66
N ILE A 85 0.14 2.25 7.56
CA ILE A 85 1.22 1.25 7.50
C ILE A 85 2.59 1.93 7.44
N ASP A 86 2.74 3.01 6.66
CA ASP A 86 3.98 3.79 6.56
C ASP A 86 4.54 4.21 7.92
N LEU A 87 3.67 4.79 8.75
CA LEU A 87 3.99 5.22 10.12
C LEU A 87 4.38 4.05 11.02
N GLN A 88 3.92 2.84 10.70
CA GLN A 88 4.21 1.65 11.46
C GLN A 88 5.51 0.99 11.03
N VAL A 89 5.78 0.90 9.72
CA VAL A 89 6.89 0.11 9.19
C VAL A 89 8.17 0.92 9.04
N LYS A 90 8.08 2.14 8.49
CA LYS A 90 9.27 2.94 8.12
C LYS A 90 10.19 3.29 9.29
N PRO A 91 9.69 3.65 10.50
CA PRO A 91 10.56 3.95 11.63
C PRO A 91 11.42 2.77 12.08
N ASN A 92 11.00 1.54 11.76
CA ASN A 92 11.64 0.30 12.16
C ASN A 92 12.60 -0.27 11.10
N TYR A 93 12.72 0.38 9.95
CA TYR A 93 13.70 -0.03 8.95
C TYR A 93 15.12 0.17 9.44
N LEU A 94 15.99 -0.76 9.03
CA LEU A 94 17.42 -0.61 9.25
C LEU A 94 17.85 0.73 8.68
N LYS A 95 18.47 1.55 9.53
CA LYS A 95 19.06 2.80 9.09
C LYS A 95 20.43 2.50 8.49
N SER A 96 20.85 3.25 7.47
CA SER A 96 22.16 3.04 6.84
C SER A 96 23.31 3.03 7.86
N ALA A 97 23.21 3.83 8.91
CA ALA A 97 24.19 3.89 10.00
C ALA A 97 24.26 2.62 10.87
N GLU A 98 23.19 1.81 10.89
CA GLU A 98 23.09 0.56 11.67
C GLU A 98 23.57 -0.66 10.87
N ILE A 99 23.72 -0.52 9.55
CA ILE A 99 24.16 -1.57 8.65
C ILE A 99 25.70 -1.63 8.67
N LYS A 100 26.24 -2.56 9.45
CA LYS A 100 27.68 -2.86 9.50
C LYS A 100 28.08 -4.03 8.60
N ASN A 101 27.16 -4.94 8.35
CA ASN A 101 27.38 -6.10 7.50
C ASN A 101 26.86 -5.78 6.09
N PRO A 102 27.72 -5.82 5.04
CA PRO A 102 27.33 -5.51 3.65
C PRO A 102 26.30 -6.49 3.08
N HIS A 103 26.06 -7.62 3.76
CA HIS A 103 25.00 -8.55 3.43
C HIS A 103 23.59 -7.93 3.52
N PHE A 104 23.40 -6.88 4.33
CA PHE A 104 22.11 -6.21 4.49
C PHE A 104 22.09 -4.86 3.77
N SER A 105 20.92 -4.46 3.27
CA SER A 105 20.68 -3.11 2.77
C SER A 105 19.42 -2.50 3.37
N THR A 106 19.28 -1.17 3.25
CA THR A 106 18.09 -0.43 3.71
C THR A 106 16.85 -0.71 2.85
N TYR A 107 17.05 -1.04 1.57
CA TYR A 107 15.98 -1.21 0.61
C TYR A 107 15.44 -2.64 0.56
N GLU A 108 16.29 -3.66 0.76
CA GLU A 108 15.87 -5.06 0.70
C GLU A 108 14.87 -5.44 1.78
N HIS A 109 14.91 -4.79 2.94
CA HIS A 109 13.93 -5.02 4.00
C HIS A 109 12.49 -4.88 3.48
N GLN A 110 12.24 -3.81 2.73
CA GLN A 110 10.95 -3.47 2.13
C GLN A 110 10.49 -4.54 1.13
N ILE A 111 11.44 -5.07 0.37
CA ILE A 111 11.22 -6.14 -0.62
C ILE A 111 10.83 -7.45 0.07
N TYR A 112 11.50 -7.80 1.17
CA TYR A 112 11.17 -9.00 1.95
C TYR A 112 9.78 -8.89 2.58
N CYS A 113 9.37 -7.70 3.04
CA CYS A 113 8.01 -7.46 3.53
C CYS A 113 6.96 -7.68 2.45
N ASP A 114 7.22 -7.19 1.23
CA ASP A 114 6.34 -7.43 0.08
C ASP A 114 6.28 -8.90 -0.32
N ALA A 115 7.41 -9.61 -0.32
CA ALA A 115 7.45 -11.04 -0.63
C ALA A 115 6.63 -11.87 0.38
N VAL A 116 6.78 -11.59 1.67
CA VAL A 116 5.96 -12.21 2.73
C VAL A 116 4.50 -11.83 2.57
N THR A 117 4.18 -10.57 2.30
CA THR A 117 2.79 -10.15 2.12
C THR A 117 2.15 -10.79 0.90
N PHE A 118 2.89 -10.92 -0.21
CA PHE A 118 2.44 -11.62 -1.41
C PHE A 118 2.09 -13.08 -1.12
N ASP A 119 2.94 -13.76 -0.35
CA ASP A 119 2.69 -15.14 0.04
C ASP A 119 1.51 -15.26 1.02
N GLU A 120 1.53 -14.51 2.13
CA GLU A 120 0.58 -14.68 3.22
C GLU A 120 -0.82 -14.12 2.91
N VAL A 121 -0.91 -12.95 2.26
CA VAL A 121 -2.19 -12.28 1.98
C VAL A 121 -2.82 -12.76 0.69
N TYR A 122 -2.01 -12.93 -0.35
CA TYR A 122 -2.49 -13.31 -1.68
C TYR A 122 -2.30 -14.79 -1.99
N ASP A 123 -1.72 -15.59 -1.08
CA ASP A 123 -1.47 -17.02 -1.26
C ASP A 123 -0.76 -17.27 -2.58
N SER A 124 0.35 -16.53 -2.73
CA SER A 124 1.17 -16.54 -3.93
C SER A 124 0.37 -16.21 -5.21
N GLY A 125 -0.60 -15.30 -5.09
CA GLY A 125 -1.49 -14.86 -6.17
C GLY A 125 -2.66 -15.79 -6.49
N SER A 126 -2.94 -16.80 -5.65
CA SER A 126 -4.14 -17.63 -5.80
C SER A 126 -5.41 -16.97 -5.25
N ARG A 127 -5.26 -16.03 -4.30
CA ARG A 127 -6.38 -15.24 -3.77
C ARG A 127 -6.57 -13.96 -4.59
N PRO A 128 -7.81 -13.61 -4.95
CA PRO A 128 -8.08 -12.43 -5.76
C PRO A 128 -7.89 -11.14 -4.95
N SER A 129 -7.55 -10.07 -5.68
CA SER A 129 -7.69 -8.69 -5.21
C SER A 129 -9.18 -8.34 -5.04
N ILE A 130 -9.47 -7.29 -4.26
CA ILE A 130 -10.81 -6.69 -4.23
C ILE A 130 -11.19 -6.04 -5.57
N SER A 131 -10.19 -5.74 -6.42
CA SER A 131 -10.38 -5.25 -7.78
C SER A 131 -10.31 -6.39 -8.78
N SER A 132 -11.28 -6.44 -9.70
CA SER A 132 -11.22 -7.34 -10.85
C SER A 132 -10.12 -6.97 -11.86
N ASN A 133 -9.56 -5.77 -11.76
CA ASN A 133 -8.52 -5.26 -12.66
C ASN A 133 -7.11 -5.57 -12.15
N VAL A 134 -6.98 -6.05 -10.91
CA VAL A 134 -5.70 -6.48 -10.33
C VAL A 134 -5.66 -8.00 -10.31
N ALA A 135 -4.86 -8.57 -11.20
CA ALA A 135 -4.65 -10.01 -11.28
C ALA A 135 -3.26 -10.36 -10.74
N PHE A 136 -3.22 -10.89 -9.52
CA PHE A 136 -2.04 -11.60 -9.04
C PHE A 136 -2.07 -13.04 -9.53
N SER A 137 -0.89 -13.61 -9.70
CA SER A 137 -0.72 -15.03 -9.96
C SER A 137 0.65 -15.46 -9.46
N LYS A 138 0.90 -16.76 -9.36
CA LYS A 138 2.23 -17.27 -9.05
C LYS A 138 3.32 -16.66 -9.94
N ALA A 139 2.99 -16.36 -11.19
CA ALA A 139 3.91 -15.74 -12.14
C ALA A 139 4.36 -14.32 -11.76
N THR A 140 3.65 -13.61 -10.87
CA THR A 140 3.93 -12.21 -10.52
C THR A 140 5.33 -12.01 -9.93
N LEU A 141 5.78 -12.92 -9.05
CA LEU A 141 7.11 -12.88 -8.42
C LEU A 141 7.95 -14.12 -8.78
N GLU A 142 7.61 -14.79 -9.88
CA GLU A 142 8.35 -15.97 -10.35
C GLU A 142 9.37 -15.57 -11.42
N LYS A 143 10.59 -16.09 -11.29
CA LYS A 143 11.61 -15.93 -12.32
C LYS A 143 11.07 -16.33 -13.68
N ASP A 144 11.24 -15.46 -14.66
CA ASP A 144 10.82 -15.68 -16.04
C ASP A 144 9.32 -15.94 -16.22
N MET A 145 8.49 -15.66 -15.19
CA MET A 145 7.05 -15.87 -15.20
C MET A 145 6.67 -17.30 -15.67
N GLN A 146 7.43 -18.32 -15.25
CA GLN A 146 7.35 -19.68 -15.82
C GLN A 146 5.95 -20.32 -15.79
N SER A 147 5.15 -20.01 -14.78
CA SER A 147 3.78 -20.49 -14.61
C SER A 147 2.76 -19.68 -15.41
N HIS A 148 3.13 -18.54 -15.99
CA HIS A 148 2.22 -17.76 -16.82
C HIS A 148 1.89 -18.50 -18.13
N PRO A 149 0.61 -18.63 -18.51
CA PRO A 149 0.21 -19.37 -19.71
C PRO A 149 0.88 -18.87 -21.00
N GLY A 150 1.15 -17.55 -21.08
CA GLY A 150 1.79 -16.91 -22.23
C GLY A 150 3.27 -17.24 -22.40
N THR A 151 3.98 -17.66 -21.35
CA THR A 151 5.44 -17.88 -21.40
C THR A 151 5.82 -19.02 -22.34
N LYS A 152 4.93 -20.00 -22.54
CA LYS A 152 5.15 -21.10 -23.51
C LYS A 152 5.09 -20.66 -24.97
N LEU A 153 4.54 -19.48 -25.24
CA LEU A 153 4.30 -18.96 -26.59
C LEU A 153 5.31 -17.88 -26.98
N LEU A 154 6.15 -17.44 -26.05
CA LEU A 154 6.98 -16.25 -26.18
C LEU A 154 8.41 -16.57 -25.75
N TYR A 155 9.39 -16.00 -26.45
CA TYR A 155 10.77 -16.02 -25.98
C TYR A 155 10.95 -14.87 -24.97
N GLN A 156 10.68 -15.15 -23.70
CA GLN A 156 10.59 -14.13 -22.63
C GLN A 156 11.82 -13.23 -22.53
N PRO A 157 13.08 -13.70 -22.64
CA PRO A 157 14.25 -12.81 -22.57
C PRO A 157 14.24 -11.69 -23.63
N LEU A 158 13.76 -11.99 -24.84
CA LEU A 158 13.65 -10.98 -25.90
C LEU A 158 12.44 -10.06 -25.69
N LEU A 159 11.32 -10.61 -25.26
CA LEU A 159 10.10 -9.83 -25.05
C LEU A 159 10.26 -8.82 -23.92
N GLU A 160 10.90 -9.24 -22.83
CA GLU A 160 11.19 -8.38 -21.68
C GLU A 160 12.05 -7.18 -22.09
N GLU A 161 13.12 -7.42 -22.87
CA GLU A 161 13.96 -6.33 -23.38
C GLU A 161 13.16 -5.34 -24.25
N ILE A 162 12.29 -5.83 -25.13
CA ILE A 162 11.46 -4.99 -26.00
C ILE A 162 10.45 -4.18 -25.17
N LEU A 163 9.68 -4.83 -24.30
CA LEU A 163 8.61 -4.20 -23.53
C LEU A 163 9.17 -3.21 -22.50
N CYS A 164 10.28 -3.54 -21.84
CA CYS A 164 10.94 -2.63 -20.90
C CYS A 164 11.41 -1.36 -21.62
N ARG A 165 12.08 -1.50 -22.78
CA ARG A 165 12.51 -0.35 -23.58
C ARG A 165 11.33 0.48 -24.11
N GLN A 166 10.28 -0.18 -24.60
CA GLN A 166 9.08 0.51 -25.08
C GLN A 166 8.40 1.28 -23.95
N THR A 167 8.17 0.65 -22.80
CA THR A 167 7.56 1.29 -21.63
C THR A 167 8.40 2.47 -21.15
N GLN A 168 9.72 2.30 -21.05
CA GLN A 168 10.63 3.39 -20.70
C GLN A 168 10.53 4.54 -21.71
N HIS A 169 10.51 4.25 -23.01
CA HIS A 169 10.38 5.25 -24.06
C HIS A 169 9.04 5.99 -23.98
N GLU A 170 7.92 5.29 -23.78
CA GLU A 170 6.60 5.88 -23.62
C GLU A 170 6.52 6.76 -22.36
N MET A 171 7.04 6.28 -21.22
CA MET A 171 7.08 7.07 -19.99
C MET A 171 7.94 8.33 -20.13
N LEU A 172 9.07 8.26 -20.85
CA LEU A 172 9.88 9.43 -21.20
C LEU A 172 9.15 10.37 -22.15
N ALA A 173 8.38 9.86 -23.11
CA ALA A 173 7.60 10.67 -24.04
C ALA A 173 6.42 11.40 -23.38
N ILE A 174 5.84 10.83 -22.32
CA ILE A 174 4.75 11.44 -21.54
C ILE A 174 5.29 12.50 -20.55
N ARG A 175 6.59 12.45 -20.20
CA ARG A 175 7.19 13.54 -19.41
C ARG A 175 7.16 14.83 -20.21
N ALA A 176 6.28 15.75 -19.81
CA ALA A 176 6.42 17.14 -20.21
C ALA A 176 7.77 17.63 -19.68
N PHE A 177 8.65 18.11 -20.57
CA PHE A 177 9.84 18.86 -20.18
C PHE A 177 9.42 19.88 -19.13
N ASN A 178 10.07 19.80 -17.97
CA ASN A 178 9.87 20.70 -16.86
C ASN A 178 9.95 22.14 -17.41
N ARG A 179 8.83 22.88 -17.41
CA ARG A 179 8.75 24.27 -17.90
C ARG A 179 9.56 25.28 -17.06
N THR A 180 10.17 24.83 -15.97
CA THR A 180 10.99 25.61 -15.04
C THR A 180 12.49 25.37 -15.19
N SER A 181 12.94 24.33 -15.90
CA SER A 181 14.36 24.18 -16.27
C SER A 181 14.72 25.24 -17.32
N ALA A 182 15.82 25.97 -17.10
CA ALA A 182 16.23 27.04 -18.01
C ALA A 182 16.84 26.51 -19.33
N SER A 183 17.33 25.26 -19.32
CA SER A 183 17.88 24.57 -20.49
C SER A 183 17.68 23.04 -20.41
N ILE A 184 17.98 22.33 -21.51
CA ILE A 184 18.02 20.86 -21.55
C ILE A 184 19.14 20.31 -20.67
N ASP A 185 20.28 21.01 -20.60
CA ASP A 185 21.42 20.60 -19.80
C ASP A 185 21.08 20.71 -18.30
N ASP A 186 20.44 21.79 -17.85
CA ASP A 186 19.96 21.92 -16.46
C ASP A 186 18.99 20.78 -16.09
N TRP A 187 18.13 20.39 -17.03
CA TRP A 187 17.23 19.26 -16.82
C TRP A 187 17.97 17.91 -16.75
N LEU A 188 19.00 17.71 -17.57
CA LEU A 188 19.84 16.50 -17.55
C LEU A 188 20.72 16.43 -16.30
N ASP A 189 21.17 17.57 -15.78
CA ASP A 189 21.93 17.68 -14.53
C ASP A 189 21.04 17.39 -13.31
N ASP A 190 19.78 17.82 -13.36
CA ASP A 190 18.75 17.49 -12.37
C ASP A 190 18.18 16.07 -12.57
N PHE A 191 18.44 15.43 -13.70
CA PHE A 191 17.86 14.13 -14.05
C PHE A 191 18.26 13.06 -13.05
N PRO A 192 19.53 12.86 -12.63
CA PRO A 192 19.87 11.89 -11.59
C PRO A 192 19.11 12.04 -10.27
N GLU A 193 18.74 13.27 -9.89
CA GLU A 193 17.96 13.54 -8.67
C GLU A 193 16.45 13.31 -8.86
N ASN A 194 15.92 13.61 -10.05
CA ASN A 194 14.52 13.42 -10.44
C ASN A 194 14.23 12.06 -11.10
N TYR A 195 15.28 11.31 -11.39
CA TYR A 195 15.23 9.93 -11.79
C TYR A 195 14.91 9.18 -10.53
N GLN A 196 13.61 8.92 -10.37
CA GLN A 196 13.13 7.87 -9.49
C GLN A 196 14.01 6.66 -9.80
N LYS A 197 14.95 6.32 -8.90
CA LYS A 197 15.98 5.33 -9.16
C LYS A 197 15.30 4.15 -9.84
N LEU A 198 15.58 3.89 -11.12
CA LEU A 198 15.07 2.70 -11.83
C LEU A 198 15.72 1.41 -11.28
N SER A 199 16.22 1.46 -10.04
CA SER A 199 17.04 0.45 -9.38
C SER A 199 16.21 -0.50 -8.53
N GLU A 200 14.89 -0.54 -8.70
CA GLU A 200 14.16 -1.65 -8.12
C GLU A 200 14.41 -2.86 -8.97
N ASN A 201 15.37 -3.64 -8.49
CA ASN A 201 15.74 -4.86 -9.13
C ASN A 201 14.62 -5.88 -8.87
N LEU A 202 13.79 -6.12 -9.88
CA LEU A 202 12.77 -7.17 -9.85
C LEU A 202 13.38 -8.54 -9.55
N GLU A 203 14.64 -8.77 -9.91
CA GLU A 203 15.37 -9.99 -9.54
C GLU A 203 15.47 -10.14 -8.03
N VAL A 204 15.66 -9.05 -7.28
CA VAL A 204 15.72 -9.10 -5.80
C VAL A 204 14.35 -9.43 -5.21
N TYR A 205 13.26 -8.95 -5.82
CA TYR A 205 11.90 -9.34 -5.45
C TYR A 205 11.66 -10.84 -5.69
N ILE A 206 12.05 -11.32 -6.87
CA ILE A 206 11.95 -12.72 -7.26
C ILE A 206 12.80 -13.59 -6.32
N GLU A 207 14.03 -13.19 -6.02
CA GLU A 207 14.92 -13.91 -5.10
C GLU A 207 14.37 -13.92 -3.68
N ALA A 208 13.91 -12.78 -3.15
CA ALA A 208 13.32 -12.69 -1.81
C ALA A 208 12.08 -13.58 -1.65
N TYR A 209 11.32 -13.81 -2.73
CA TYR A 209 10.14 -14.68 -2.71
C TYR A 209 10.50 -16.17 -2.96
N GLN A 210 11.27 -16.47 -4.01
CA GLN A 210 11.52 -17.85 -4.43
C GLN A 210 12.67 -18.54 -3.69
N ASN A 211 13.68 -17.78 -3.27
CA ASN A 211 14.86 -18.28 -2.57
C ASN A 211 15.28 -17.30 -1.47
N PRO A 212 14.41 -17.05 -0.46
CA PRO A 212 14.68 -16.09 0.59
C PRO A 212 15.97 -16.45 1.34
N ASP A 213 16.85 -15.48 1.52
CA ASP A 213 18.05 -15.65 2.33
C ASP A 213 17.63 -15.85 3.81
N PRO A 214 18.02 -16.96 4.47
CA PRO A 214 17.59 -17.25 5.83
C PRO A 214 18.00 -16.19 6.86
N GLU A 215 19.17 -15.55 6.70
CA GLU A 215 19.64 -14.49 7.60
C GLU A 215 18.83 -13.21 7.40
N LYS A 216 18.55 -12.85 6.14
CA LYS A 216 17.66 -11.71 5.81
C LYS A 216 16.24 -11.95 6.28
N THR A 217 15.66 -13.13 6.04
CA THR A 217 14.31 -13.46 6.56
C THR A 217 14.26 -13.41 8.07
N LYS A 218 15.28 -13.96 8.75
CA LYS A 218 15.32 -13.86 10.21
C LYS A 218 15.37 -12.40 10.66
N ARG A 219 16.28 -11.61 10.10
CA ARG A 219 16.50 -10.23 10.52
C ARG A 219 15.35 -9.29 10.16
N TYR A 220 14.86 -9.37 8.94
CA TYR A 220 13.85 -8.48 8.37
C TYR A 220 12.42 -8.89 8.72
N ILE A 221 12.13 -10.18 8.91
CA ILE A 221 10.74 -10.63 9.10
C ILE A 221 10.52 -11.15 10.51
N LYS A 222 11.36 -12.08 10.98
CA LYS A 222 11.12 -12.81 12.23
C LYS A 222 11.49 -12.03 13.48
N ASP A 223 12.73 -11.54 13.56
CA ASP A 223 13.23 -10.76 14.71
C ASP A 223 12.46 -9.45 14.88
N TRP A 224 11.96 -8.90 13.76
CA TRP A 224 11.11 -7.72 13.74
C TRP A 224 9.62 -8.04 14.01
N ASN A 225 9.20 -9.30 13.91
CA ASN A 225 7.79 -9.70 13.96
C ASN A 225 6.91 -8.90 12.98
N PHE A 226 7.29 -8.90 11.69
CA PHE A 226 6.55 -8.16 10.65
C PHE A 226 5.12 -8.70 10.49
N TYR A 227 4.98 -10.01 10.29
CA TYR A 227 3.70 -10.67 10.02
C TYR A 227 3.55 -11.92 10.87
N ASN A 228 2.36 -12.13 11.44
CA ASN A 228 2.00 -13.32 12.19
C ASN A 228 0.54 -13.73 11.89
N GLU A 229 0.36 -14.86 11.21
CA GLU A 229 -0.96 -15.43 10.85
C GLU A 229 -1.89 -15.69 12.06
N LYS A 230 -1.34 -15.72 13.28
CA LYS A 230 -2.08 -15.95 14.52
C LYS A 230 -2.62 -14.67 15.16
N ASP A 231 -2.29 -13.50 14.60
CA ASP A 231 -2.81 -12.24 15.10
C ASP A 231 -4.31 -12.14 14.79
N GLU A 232 -5.12 -11.84 15.81
CA GLU A 232 -6.58 -11.91 15.70
C GLU A 232 -7.15 -10.97 14.62
N LEU A 233 -6.55 -9.78 14.45
CA LEU A 233 -6.99 -8.86 13.40
C LEU A 233 -6.64 -9.36 12.00
N ILE A 234 -5.51 -10.07 11.85
CA ILE A 234 -5.13 -10.73 10.60
C ILE A 234 -6.09 -11.88 10.32
N GLN A 235 -6.37 -12.73 11.31
CA GLN A 235 -7.35 -13.81 11.19
C GLN A 235 -8.74 -13.28 10.82
N PHE A 236 -9.17 -12.17 11.43
CA PHE A 236 -10.43 -11.50 11.10
C PHE A 236 -10.52 -11.17 9.61
N VAL A 237 -9.50 -10.50 9.05
CA VAL A 237 -9.54 -10.09 7.63
C VAL A 237 -9.38 -11.28 6.68
N ARG A 238 -8.66 -12.34 7.08
CA ARG A 238 -8.54 -13.59 6.32
C ARG A 238 -9.84 -14.37 6.30
N ASP A 239 -10.54 -14.49 7.42
CA ASP A 239 -11.86 -15.11 7.51
C ASP A 239 -12.86 -14.43 6.56
N ILE A 240 -12.85 -13.09 6.53
CA ILE A 240 -13.67 -12.31 5.59
C ILE A 240 -13.23 -12.53 4.14
N GLN A 241 -11.94 -12.52 3.84
CA GLN A 241 -11.44 -12.76 2.47
C GLN A 241 -11.84 -14.14 1.94
N LEU A 242 -11.72 -15.18 2.76
CA LEU A 242 -11.89 -16.57 2.35
C LEU A 242 -13.35 -17.03 2.40
N SER A 243 -14.12 -16.54 3.36
CA SER A 243 -15.47 -17.05 3.63
C SER A 243 -16.57 -15.98 3.67
N GLY A 244 -16.20 -14.70 3.60
CA GLY A 244 -17.13 -13.57 3.69
C GLY A 244 -17.71 -13.35 5.09
N LYS A 245 -17.29 -14.12 6.10
CA LYS A 245 -17.80 -14.06 7.47
C LYS A 245 -16.67 -14.38 8.46
N THR A 246 -16.78 -13.85 9.67
CA THR A 246 -15.88 -14.18 10.78
C THR A 246 -16.68 -14.24 12.09
N LYS A 247 -16.13 -14.96 13.08
CA LYS A 247 -16.64 -14.96 14.46
C LYS A 247 -15.79 -14.10 15.40
N ILE A 248 -14.68 -13.56 14.89
CA ILE A 248 -13.77 -12.72 15.65
C ILE A 248 -14.42 -11.36 15.84
N ASP A 249 -14.36 -10.84 17.06
CA ASP A 249 -14.87 -9.52 17.41
C ASP A 249 -13.86 -8.45 16.95
N LEU A 250 -14.29 -7.58 16.04
CA LEU A 250 -13.40 -6.59 15.41
C LEU A 250 -12.76 -5.65 16.43
N ASP A 251 -13.53 -5.11 17.37
CA ASP A 251 -13.04 -4.12 18.32
C ASP A 251 -12.03 -4.72 19.30
N LYS A 252 -12.24 -5.98 19.74
CA LYS A 252 -11.25 -6.73 20.52
C LYS A 252 -9.99 -7.01 19.72
N ALA A 253 -10.12 -7.48 18.48
CA ALA A 253 -9.00 -7.79 17.62
C ALA A 253 -8.14 -6.55 17.32
N VAL A 254 -8.77 -5.39 17.06
CA VAL A 254 -8.08 -4.10 16.86
C VAL A 254 -7.29 -3.69 18.09
N LYS A 255 -7.84 -3.91 19.29
CA LYS A 255 -7.17 -3.56 20.54
C LYS A 255 -5.96 -4.46 20.83
N LEU A 256 -6.09 -5.76 20.57
CA LEU A 256 -4.98 -6.71 20.71
C LEU A 256 -3.88 -6.47 19.67
N ALA A 257 -4.24 -5.99 18.49
CA ALA A 257 -3.30 -5.72 17.41
C ALA A 257 -2.24 -4.65 17.74
N GLU A 258 -2.45 -3.79 18.75
CA GLU A 258 -1.46 -2.78 19.17
C GLU A 258 -0.16 -3.40 19.74
N GLU A 259 -0.20 -4.65 20.21
CA GLU A 259 0.94 -5.37 20.78
C GLU A 259 1.40 -6.57 19.91
N GLN A 260 0.81 -6.74 18.72
CA GLN A 260 1.02 -7.89 17.83
C GLN A 260 2.03 -7.57 16.71
N SER A 261 1.99 -8.28 15.58
CA SER A 261 2.91 -8.03 14.47
C SER A 261 2.76 -6.60 13.91
N HIS A 262 3.80 -6.10 13.26
CA HIS A 262 3.75 -4.75 12.68
C HIS A 262 2.70 -4.60 11.57
N TYR A 263 2.41 -5.67 10.83
CA TYR A 263 1.30 -5.70 9.90
C TYR A 263 -0.04 -5.53 10.63
N ALA A 264 -0.28 -6.27 11.74
CA ALA A 264 -1.49 -6.11 12.56
C ALA A 264 -1.59 -4.70 13.18
N GLN A 265 -0.49 -4.14 13.68
CA GLN A 265 -0.43 -2.76 14.17
C GLN A 265 -0.78 -1.74 13.07
N GLY A 266 -0.31 -1.98 11.83
CA GLY A 266 -0.65 -1.17 10.66
C GLY A 266 -2.14 -1.20 10.34
N LEU A 267 -2.77 -2.39 10.37
CA LEU A 267 -4.22 -2.54 10.22
C LEU A 267 -4.99 -1.83 11.34
N SER A 268 -4.56 -1.98 12.60
CA SER A 268 -5.18 -1.31 13.75
C SER A 268 -5.08 0.21 13.64
N ARG A 269 -3.93 0.75 13.22
CA ARG A 269 -3.79 2.18 12.93
C ARG A 269 -4.69 2.61 11.77
N SER A 270 -4.81 1.81 10.72
CA SER A 270 -5.73 2.11 9.60
C SER A 270 -7.18 2.16 10.09
N TYR A 271 -7.63 1.20 10.90
CA TYR A 271 -8.96 1.23 11.54
C TYR A 271 -9.19 2.55 12.30
N ARG A 272 -8.22 2.99 13.11
CA ARG A 272 -8.33 4.24 13.89
C ARG A 272 -8.40 5.47 13.00
N PHE A 273 -7.62 5.51 11.93
CA PHE A 273 -7.64 6.62 10.97
C PHE A 273 -8.96 6.70 10.23
N ILE A 274 -9.51 5.56 9.78
CA ILE A 274 -10.81 5.53 9.11
C ILE A 274 -11.94 5.88 10.08
N SER A 275 -11.88 5.44 11.33
CA SER A 275 -12.84 5.85 12.38
C SER A 275 -12.82 7.37 12.60
N ALA A 276 -11.64 7.98 12.74
CA ALA A 276 -11.50 9.43 12.90
C ALA A 276 -12.01 10.19 11.66
N ALA A 277 -11.64 9.75 10.45
CA ALA A 277 -12.13 10.32 9.21
C ALA A 277 -13.67 10.26 9.10
N ASN A 278 -14.27 9.15 9.52
CA ASN A 278 -15.73 9.00 9.57
C ASN A 278 -16.37 9.89 10.64
N GLU A 279 -15.76 10.04 11.81
CA GLU A 279 -16.24 10.98 12.84
C GLU A 279 -16.24 12.42 12.32
N PHE A 280 -15.18 12.83 11.62
CA PHE A 280 -15.09 14.14 10.98
C PHE A 280 -16.15 14.32 9.89
N TYR A 281 -16.32 13.30 9.03
CA TYR A 281 -17.36 13.27 7.99
C TYR A 281 -18.76 13.49 8.57
N ASN A 282 -19.01 12.97 9.77
CA ASN A 282 -20.31 13.07 10.46
C ASN A 282 -20.40 14.22 11.48
N ASP A 283 -19.54 15.24 11.39
CA ASP A 283 -19.57 16.41 12.28
C ASP A 283 -19.35 16.10 13.77
N LYS A 284 -18.76 14.95 14.11
CA LYS A 284 -18.50 14.55 15.51
C LYS A 284 -17.21 15.14 16.08
N ILE A 285 -16.22 15.36 15.21
CA ILE A 285 -14.94 15.99 15.54
C ILE A 285 -14.65 17.09 14.52
N ASP A 286 -13.84 18.06 14.90
CA ASP A 286 -13.46 19.16 14.02
C ASP A 286 -12.28 18.79 13.10
N LYS A 287 -11.91 19.74 12.25
CA LYS A 287 -10.84 19.57 11.26
C LYS A 287 -9.48 19.35 11.93
N ASN A 288 -9.16 20.08 13.00
CA ASN A 288 -7.86 19.96 13.66
C ASN A 288 -7.75 18.61 14.38
N GLU A 289 -8.80 18.19 15.07
CA GLU A 289 -8.84 16.91 15.76
C GLU A 289 -8.66 15.73 14.79
N VAL A 290 -9.28 15.77 13.61
CA VAL A 290 -9.06 14.69 12.63
C VAL A 290 -7.63 14.66 12.14
N TYR A 291 -7.00 15.82 11.83
CA TYR A 291 -5.60 15.88 11.39
C TYR A 291 -4.64 15.28 12.43
N ASP A 292 -4.84 15.59 13.71
CA ASP A 292 -4.06 15.03 14.80
C ASP A 292 -4.27 13.51 14.92
N ARG A 293 -5.53 13.04 14.88
CA ARG A 293 -5.85 11.61 15.00
C ARG A 293 -5.41 10.77 13.82
N VAL A 294 -5.28 11.35 12.63
CA VAL A 294 -4.70 10.67 11.45
C VAL A 294 -3.21 10.93 11.26
N GLU A 295 -2.57 11.59 12.24
CA GLU A 295 -1.12 11.85 12.27
C GLU A 295 -0.61 12.57 11.01
N ILE A 296 -1.38 13.55 10.54
CA ILE A 296 -1.02 14.44 9.42
C ILE A 296 -0.69 15.83 9.99
N PHE A 297 0.60 16.15 10.00
CA PHE A 297 1.12 17.40 10.54
C PHE A 297 1.67 18.25 9.39
N ASN A 298 0.94 19.29 8.97
CA ASN A 298 1.48 20.35 8.11
C ASN A 298 1.75 21.61 8.96
N GLU A 299 2.65 22.48 8.50
CA GLU A 299 2.96 23.74 9.22
C GLU A 299 1.72 24.65 9.36
N SER A 300 0.78 24.57 8.42
CA SER A 300 -0.47 25.34 8.43
C SER A 300 -1.56 24.81 9.37
N HIS A 301 -1.39 23.66 10.04
CA HIS A 301 -2.32 23.14 11.06
C HIS A 301 -1.69 23.05 12.46
N ARG A 302 -0.46 23.57 12.63
CA ARG A 302 0.22 23.73 13.93
C ARG A 302 0.33 25.20 14.38
N ILE A 303 -0.42 26.11 13.76
CA ILE A 303 -0.52 27.53 14.16
C ILE A 303 -1.85 27.76 14.86
#